data_AF-A0A832UMG1-F1
#
_entry.id   AF-A0A832UMG1-F1
#
_cell.length_a   1.000
_cell.length_b   1.000
_cell.length_c   1.000
_cell.angle_alpha   90.00
_cell.angle_beta   90.00
_cell.angle_gamma   90.00
#
_symmetry.space_group_name_H-M   'P 1'
#
loop_
_entity.id
_entity.type
_entity.pdbx_description
1 polymer ?
#
loop_
_entity_poly.entity_id
_entity_poly.type
_entity_poly.pdbx_seq_one_letter_code
_entity_poly.pdbx_strand_id
1 'polypeptide(L)'
;MDAPLLLLPFVNTREVQRQAHDLDVDSKYPLEFYQKSLNKVEAKTLGSTVDLVSHRLGTEAQFEGFKFTTPVSNINMGNSQSSYKQFKSMREKLDMQLALGERIDAVDARRVALKVLTTHFMRDIAGNLRAFSTQGFRCKSCNKSFRRLPLRGKCPFCAGALTLTVYRGGIEKYLDAAQHLIDDYDLPAYYTQRLTLIKAEIASMFDNGKPKQISLLDFS
;
A
#
# COMPACT_ATOMS: atom_id res chain seq x y z
N MET A 1 0.79 11.95 -18.12
CA MET A 1 1.16 11.05 -19.22
C MET A 1 1.76 11.92 -20.30
N ASP A 2 2.92 11.54 -20.80
CA ASP A 2 3.58 12.27 -21.87
C ASP A 2 2.90 11.99 -23.22
N ALA A 3 3.01 12.93 -24.14
CA ALA A 3 2.50 12.74 -25.49
C ALA A 3 3.40 11.76 -26.26
N PRO A 4 2.82 10.87 -27.09
CA PRO A 4 3.61 9.97 -27.94
C PRO A 4 4.31 10.78 -29.03
N LEU A 5 5.60 11.10 -28.82
CA LEU A 5 6.40 11.88 -29.75
C LEU A 5 6.83 11.08 -30.99
N LEU A 6 6.93 9.75 -30.86
CA LEU A 6 7.35 8.83 -31.90
C LEU A 6 6.47 7.58 -31.88
N LEU A 7 6.15 7.08 -33.06
CA LEU A 7 5.43 5.82 -33.25
C LEU A 7 6.36 4.84 -33.96
N LEU A 8 6.52 3.65 -33.36
CA LEU A 8 7.26 2.55 -33.98
C LEU A 8 6.24 1.65 -34.70
N PRO A 9 6.23 1.62 -36.05
CA PRO A 9 5.26 0.82 -36.79
C PRO A 9 5.58 -0.68 -36.80
N PHE A 10 6.82 -1.04 -36.45
CA PHE A 10 7.28 -2.42 -36.42
C PHE A 10 7.95 -2.72 -35.08
N VAL A 11 7.80 -3.96 -34.62
CA VAL A 11 8.44 -4.44 -33.40
C VAL A 11 9.83 -4.97 -33.73
N ASN A 12 10.88 -4.29 -33.26
CA ASN A 12 12.24 -4.83 -33.30
C ASN A 12 12.50 -5.65 -32.04
N THR A 13 12.52 -6.99 -32.15
CA THR A 13 12.68 -7.93 -31.03
C THR A 13 13.92 -7.65 -30.18
N ARG A 14 15.01 -7.12 -30.77
CA ARG A 14 16.24 -6.79 -30.04
C ARG A 14 16.12 -5.56 -29.14
N GLU A 15 15.24 -4.63 -29.49
CA GLU A 15 15.03 -3.36 -28.77
C GLU A 15 13.91 -3.47 -27.73
N VAL A 16 13.14 -4.56 -27.75
CA VAL A 16 12.14 -4.84 -26.72
C VAL A 16 12.83 -4.98 -25.36
N GLN A 17 12.07 -4.66 -24.30
CA GLN A 17 12.47 -4.83 -22.93
C GLN A 17 13.05 -6.24 -22.68
N ARG A 18 14.19 -6.32 -21.97
CA ARG A 18 14.92 -7.57 -21.73
C ARG A 18 14.07 -8.69 -21.11
N GLN A 19 13.04 -8.34 -20.32
CA GLN A 19 12.12 -9.31 -19.74
C GLN A 19 11.38 -10.15 -20.79
N ALA A 20 11.15 -9.61 -22.00
CA ALA A 20 10.56 -10.38 -23.09
C ALA A 20 11.52 -11.45 -23.62
N HIS A 21 12.84 -11.25 -23.48
CA HIS A 21 13.86 -12.20 -23.91
C HIS A 21 13.99 -13.40 -22.95
N ASP A 22 13.55 -13.21 -21.70
CA ASP A 22 13.59 -14.23 -20.64
C ASP A 22 12.31 -15.10 -20.61
N LEU A 23 11.38 -14.90 -21.55
CA LEU A 23 10.16 -15.70 -21.66
C LEU A 23 10.48 -17.09 -22.20
N ASP A 24 9.99 -18.13 -21.52
CA ASP A 24 10.04 -19.50 -21.99
C ASP A 24 8.91 -19.82 -22.96
N VAL A 25 9.22 -20.61 -23.99
CA VAL A 25 8.30 -20.89 -25.11
C VAL A 25 8.12 -22.39 -25.38
N ASP A 26 8.55 -23.21 -24.42
CA ASP A 26 8.43 -24.67 -24.46
C ASP A 26 6.98 -25.14 -24.23
N SER A 27 6.56 -26.20 -24.92
CA SER A 27 5.27 -26.85 -24.64
C SER A 27 5.29 -27.68 -23.36
N LYS A 28 6.46 -28.22 -23.00
CA LYS A 28 6.68 -29.07 -21.82
C LYS A 28 8.13 -28.91 -21.40
N TYR A 29 8.39 -28.71 -20.11
CA TYR A 29 9.76 -28.65 -19.63
C TYR A 29 10.43 -30.03 -19.65
N PRO A 30 11.73 -30.10 -19.94
CA PRO A 30 12.49 -31.34 -19.95
C PRO A 30 12.64 -31.93 -18.54
N LEU A 31 12.83 -33.26 -18.45
CA LEU A 31 13.03 -33.95 -17.17
C LEU A 31 14.21 -33.38 -16.37
N GLU A 32 15.28 -33.00 -17.06
CA GLU A 32 16.48 -32.42 -16.47
C GLU A 32 16.18 -31.13 -15.67
N PHE A 33 15.24 -30.30 -16.15
CA PHE A 33 14.82 -29.09 -15.44
C PHE A 33 14.20 -29.43 -14.08
N TYR A 34 13.31 -30.43 -14.04
CA TYR A 34 12.68 -30.89 -12.79
C TYR A 34 13.69 -31.52 -11.82
N GLN A 35 14.67 -32.27 -12.32
CA GLN A 35 15.70 -32.87 -11.47
C GLN A 35 16.64 -31.82 -10.88
N LYS A 36 17.04 -30.82 -11.67
CA LYS A 36 17.93 -29.75 -11.21
C LYS A 36 17.23 -28.79 -10.24
N SER A 37 15.91 -28.62 -10.32
CA SER A 37 15.16 -27.81 -9.35
C SER A 37 15.18 -28.43 -7.95
N LEU A 38 15.17 -29.77 -7.83
CA LEU A 38 15.34 -30.47 -6.54
C LEU A 38 16.69 -30.15 -5.89
N ASN A 39 17.73 -29.98 -6.71
CA ASN A 39 19.08 -29.63 -6.26
C ASN A 39 19.26 -28.12 -6.01
N LYS A 40 18.19 -27.31 -6.14
CA LYS A 40 18.21 -25.84 -5.95
C LYS A 40 19.27 -25.13 -6.81
N VAL A 41 19.49 -25.65 -8.01
CA VAL A 41 20.43 -25.07 -8.97
C VAL A 41 19.93 -23.69 -9.42
N GLU A 42 20.85 -22.74 -9.62
CA GLU A 42 20.50 -21.39 -10.09
C GLU A 42 19.87 -21.40 -11.48
N ALA A 43 18.77 -20.68 -11.65
CA ALA A 43 18.02 -20.61 -12.91
C ALA A 43 18.88 -20.21 -14.13
N LYS A 44 19.89 -19.35 -13.93
CA LYS A 44 20.78 -18.89 -15.00
C LYS A 44 21.58 -20.04 -15.64
N THR A 45 21.95 -21.05 -14.84
CA THR A 45 22.67 -22.23 -15.34
C THR A 45 21.77 -23.19 -16.13
N LEU A 46 20.45 -23.08 -15.93
CA LEU A 46 19.41 -23.83 -16.63
C LEU A 46 18.96 -23.17 -17.93
N GLY A 47 19.43 -21.95 -18.22
CA GLY A 47 19.04 -21.19 -19.42
C GLY A 47 19.13 -22.05 -20.67
N SER A 48 20.25 -22.73 -20.89
CA SER A 48 20.45 -23.60 -22.07
C SER A 48 19.53 -24.82 -22.19
N THR A 49 18.87 -25.23 -21.10
CA THR A 49 18.01 -26.41 -21.06
C THR A 49 16.56 -26.09 -21.46
N VAL A 50 16.14 -24.83 -21.29
CA VAL A 50 14.78 -24.36 -21.59
C VAL A 50 14.84 -23.44 -22.82
N ASP A 51 13.87 -23.56 -23.71
CA ASP A 51 13.81 -22.68 -24.88
C ASP A 51 13.29 -21.30 -24.48
N LEU A 52 14.16 -20.30 -24.57
CA LEU A 52 13.89 -18.90 -24.26
C LEU A 52 13.84 -18.07 -25.54
N VAL A 53 13.05 -17.00 -25.53
CA VAL A 53 12.98 -16.04 -26.65
C VAL A 53 14.38 -15.50 -27.02
N SER A 54 15.26 -15.29 -26.04
CA SER A 54 16.65 -14.86 -26.25
C SER A 54 17.45 -15.77 -27.19
N HIS A 55 17.21 -17.09 -27.17
CA HIS A 55 17.90 -18.06 -28.02
C HIS A 55 17.44 -17.99 -29.49
N ARG A 56 16.27 -17.41 -29.74
CA ARG A 56 15.65 -17.33 -31.07
C ARG A 56 15.91 -15.99 -31.77
N LEU A 57 16.49 -15.01 -31.07
CA LEU A 57 16.75 -13.66 -31.61
C LEU A 57 17.62 -13.72 -32.87
N GLY A 58 17.20 -13.00 -33.92
CA GLY A 58 17.91 -12.99 -35.21
C GLY A 58 17.56 -14.15 -36.14
N THR A 59 16.66 -15.05 -35.74
CA THR A 59 16.07 -16.08 -36.59
C THR A 59 14.58 -15.80 -36.82
N GLU A 60 13.94 -16.48 -37.79
CA GLU A 60 12.49 -16.35 -38.02
C GLU A 60 11.66 -16.78 -36.80
N ALA A 61 12.18 -17.73 -36.01
CA ALA A 61 11.55 -18.23 -34.78
C ALA A 61 11.40 -17.16 -33.67
N GLN A 62 11.96 -15.95 -33.84
CA GLN A 62 11.72 -14.83 -32.93
C GLN A 62 10.29 -14.28 -32.98
N PHE A 63 9.53 -14.60 -34.03
CA PHE A 63 8.15 -14.14 -34.21
C PHE A 63 7.11 -15.25 -34.14
N GLU A 64 7.51 -16.52 -34.16
CA GLU A 64 6.60 -17.65 -34.32
C GLU A 64 7.01 -18.91 -33.53
N GLY A 65 6.12 -19.90 -33.51
CA GLY A 65 6.40 -21.20 -32.89
C GLY A 65 6.49 -21.16 -31.37
N PHE A 66 5.86 -20.16 -30.73
CA PHE A 66 5.75 -20.10 -29.27
C PHE A 66 4.67 -21.05 -28.78
N LYS A 67 5.00 -21.80 -27.73
CA LYS A 67 4.07 -22.71 -27.07
C LYS A 67 3.91 -22.30 -25.61
N PHE A 68 2.99 -22.96 -24.92
CA PHE A 68 2.72 -22.77 -23.51
C PHE A 68 2.48 -24.12 -22.84
N THR A 69 2.76 -24.20 -21.55
CA THR A 69 2.69 -25.46 -20.79
C THR A 69 1.28 -25.80 -20.33
N THR A 70 0.48 -24.78 -19.98
CA THR A 70 -0.84 -24.98 -19.35
C THR A 70 -1.94 -24.31 -20.20
N PRO A 71 -2.81 -25.09 -20.88
CA PRO A 71 -3.93 -24.53 -21.62
C PRO A 71 -4.99 -23.96 -20.67
N VAL A 72 -5.63 -22.87 -21.08
CA VAL A 72 -6.81 -22.30 -20.42
C VAL A 72 -7.98 -22.29 -21.39
N SER A 73 -9.19 -22.51 -20.87
CA SER A 73 -10.40 -22.53 -21.69
C SER A 73 -10.85 -21.14 -22.14
N ASN A 74 -10.70 -20.14 -21.28
CA ASN A 74 -11.07 -18.76 -21.58
C ASN A 74 -10.21 -17.78 -20.77
N ILE A 75 -9.51 -16.88 -21.46
CA ILE A 75 -8.66 -15.85 -20.84
C ILE A 75 -9.44 -14.82 -20.01
N ASN A 76 -10.75 -14.69 -20.25
CA ASN A 76 -11.62 -13.76 -19.56
C ASN A 76 -12.37 -14.42 -18.39
N MET A 77 -12.17 -15.72 -18.14
CA MET A 77 -12.82 -16.43 -17.05
C MET A 77 -12.17 -16.02 -15.72
N GLY A 78 -12.84 -15.16 -14.97
CA GLY A 78 -12.37 -14.67 -13.66
C GLY A 78 -13.12 -13.41 -13.21
N ASN A 79 -12.74 -12.89 -12.04
CA ASN A 79 -13.31 -11.65 -11.50
C ASN A 79 -12.76 -10.44 -12.27
N SER A 80 -13.61 -9.76 -13.05
CA SER A 80 -13.24 -8.58 -13.84
C SER A 80 -12.96 -7.34 -12.98
N GLN A 81 -13.49 -7.31 -11.76
CA GLN A 81 -13.27 -6.24 -10.80
C GLN A 81 -12.80 -6.80 -9.47
N SER A 82 -11.77 -6.17 -8.88
CA SER A 82 -11.30 -6.55 -7.56
C SER A 82 -12.28 -6.09 -6.48
N SER A 83 -12.53 -6.95 -5.49
CA SER A 83 -13.36 -6.62 -4.32
C SER A 83 -12.82 -5.38 -3.57
N TYR A 84 -11.51 -5.13 -3.63
CA TYR A 84 -10.88 -3.93 -3.07
C TYR A 84 -11.51 -2.61 -3.56
N LYS A 85 -11.99 -2.55 -4.81
CA LYS A 85 -12.65 -1.35 -5.34
C LYS A 85 -14.08 -1.16 -4.82
N GLN A 86 -14.72 -2.22 -4.32
CA GLN A 86 -16.10 -2.20 -3.85
C GLN A 86 -16.20 -1.62 -2.43
N PHE A 87 -15.15 -1.80 -1.61
CA PHE A 87 -15.11 -1.27 -0.24
C PHE A 87 -14.83 0.23 -0.21
N LYS A 88 -15.61 0.97 0.58
CA LYS A 88 -15.53 2.43 0.64
C LYS A 88 -14.54 2.89 1.71
N SER A 89 -14.57 2.24 2.87
CA SER A 89 -13.72 2.64 4.00
C SER A 89 -12.41 1.85 4.06
N MET A 90 -11.37 2.46 4.62
CA MET A 90 -10.10 1.77 4.89
C MET A 90 -10.30 0.67 5.93
N ARG A 91 -11.17 0.92 6.93
CA ARG A 91 -11.52 -0.05 7.97
C ARG A 91 -12.12 -1.32 7.37
N GLU A 92 -13.14 -1.21 6.51
CA GLU A 92 -13.71 -2.35 5.78
C GLU A 92 -12.63 -3.14 5.00
N LYS A 93 -11.71 -2.44 4.34
CA LYS A 93 -10.64 -3.08 3.56
C LYS A 93 -9.70 -3.89 4.45
N LEU A 94 -9.36 -3.35 5.63
CA LEU A 94 -8.53 -4.03 6.59
C LEU A 94 -9.24 -5.25 7.18
N ASP A 95 -10.49 -5.08 7.62
CA ASP A 95 -11.28 -6.14 8.23
C ASP A 95 -11.45 -7.30 7.24
N MET A 96 -11.72 -7.00 5.97
CA MET A 96 -11.83 -8.02 4.90
C MET A 96 -10.49 -8.69 4.56
N GLN A 97 -9.37 -7.95 4.60
CA GLN A 97 -8.03 -8.52 4.40
C GLN A 97 -7.70 -9.51 5.52
N LEU A 98 -8.04 -9.17 6.76
CA LEU A 98 -7.78 -9.98 7.93
C LEU A 98 -8.69 -11.20 8.01
N ALA A 99 -9.99 -11.02 7.74
CA ALA A 99 -10.96 -12.11 7.63
C ALA A 99 -10.58 -13.11 6.52
N LEU A 100 -9.96 -12.64 5.42
CA LEU A 100 -9.39 -13.54 4.41
C LEU A 100 -8.17 -14.27 4.94
N GLY A 101 -7.27 -13.58 5.66
CA GLY A 101 -6.09 -14.17 6.28
C GLY A 101 -6.44 -15.30 7.25
N GLU A 102 -7.47 -15.12 8.08
CA GLU A 102 -7.96 -16.14 9.02
C GLU A 102 -8.52 -17.39 8.34
N ARG A 103 -8.97 -17.27 7.08
CA ARG A 103 -9.49 -18.41 6.30
C ARG A 103 -8.40 -19.19 5.59
N ILE A 104 -7.19 -18.62 5.44
CA ILE A 104 -6.09 -19.22 4.70
C ILE A 104 -5.12 -19.84 5.70
N ASP A 105 -5.00 -21.17 5.66
CA ASP A 105 -4.11 -21.94 6.56
C ASP A 105 -2.64 -21.49 6.49
N ALA A 106 -2.17 -21.12 5.29
CA ALA A 106 -0.80 -20.63 5.08
C ALA A 106 -0.53 -19.22 5.65
N VAL A 107 -1.54 -18.51 6.18
CA VAL A 107 -1.43 -17.12 6.61
C VAL A 107 -1.59 -17.00 8.13
N ASP A 108 -0.54 -16.51 8.79
CA ASP A 108 -0.61 -16.10 10.19
C ASP A 108 -1.23 -14.69 10.30
N ALA A 109 -2.53 -14.65 10.60
CA ALA A 109 -3.30 -13.41 10.73
C ALA A 109 -2.76 -12.48 11.82
N ARG A 110 -2.28 -13.03 12.96
CA ARG A 110 -1.68 -12.25 14.05
C ARG A 110 -0.42 -11.53 13.58
N ARG A 111 0.44 -12.21 12.81
CA ARG A 111 1.64 -11.60 12.24
C ARG A 111 1.32 -10.53 11.21
N VAL A 112 0.27 -10.70 10.41
CA VAL A 112 -0.21 -9.68 9.47
C VAL A 112 -0.73 -8.46 10.22
N ALA A 113 -1.58 -8.65 11.24
CA ALA A 113 -2.11 -7.57 12.08
C ALA A 113 -0.98 -6.77 12.74
N LEU A 114 0.02 -7.46 13.30
CA LEU A 114 1.21 -6.84 13.89
C LEU A 114 2.00 -5.99 12.87
N LYS A 115 2.19 -6.50 11.65
CA LYS A 115 2.84 -5.73 10.58
C LYS A 115 2.03 -4.48 10.23
N VAL A 116 0.72 -4.61 10.01
CA VAL A 116 -0.14 -3.46 9.69
C VAL A 116 -0.07 -2.39 10.78
N LEU A 117 -0.17 -2.81 12.04
CA LEU A 117 -0.09 -1.91 13.19
C LEU A 117 1.23 -1.13 13.22
N THR A 118 2.36 -1.82 13.02
CA THR A 118 3.69 -1.22 13.17
C THR A 118 4.15 -0.40 11.98
N THR A 119 3.94 -0.87 10.74
CA THR A 119 4.45 -0.21 9.54
C THR A 119 3.52 0.87 9.02
N HIS A 120 2.21 0.74 9.24
CA HIS A 120 1.21 1.68 8.75
C HIS A 120 0.63 2.53 9.88
N PHE A 121 -0.13 1.95 10.81
CA PHE A 121 -0.92 2.75 11.76
C PHE A 121 -0.09 3.52 12.77
N MET A 122 0.78 2.86 13.51
CA MET A 122 1.65 3.52 14.50
C MET A 122 2.55 4.57 13.84
N ARG A 123 3.02 4.29 12.61
CA ARG A 123 3.83 5.23 11.84
C ARG A 123 3.05 6.47 11.43
N ASP A 124 1.81 6.29 10.96
CA ASP A 124 0.96 7.40 10.51
C ASP A 124 0.45 8.24 11.69
N ILE A 125 -0.02 7.59 12.78
CA ILE A 125 -0.48 8.28 13.99
C ILE A 125 0.65 9.13 14.59
N ALA A 126 1.83 8.54 14.82
CA ALA A 126 2.97 9.26 15.38
C ALA A 126 3.49 10.34 14.41
N GLY A 127 3.48 10.05 13.10
CA GLY A 127 3.86 11.00 12.05
C GLY A 127 2.96 12.22 12.03
N ASN A 128 1.63 12.02 12.05
CA ASN A 128 0.65 13.10 12.05
C ASN A 128 0.65 13.89 13.35
N LEU A 129 0.84 13.24 14.50
CA LEU A 129 0.97 13.91 15.79
C LEU A 129 2.21 14.83 15.83
N ARG A 130 3.36 14.33 15.37
CA ARG A 130 4.58 15.12 15.25
C ARG A 130 4.40 16.27 14.26
N ALA A 131 3.83 15.99 13.09
CA ALA A 131 3.58 16.98 12.06
C ALA A 131 2.64 18.09 12.57
N PHE A 132 1.58 17.73 13.30
CA PHE A 132 0.65 18.68 13.91
C PHE A 132 1.35 19.62 14.91
N SER A 133 2.25 19.08 15.74
CA SER A 133 3.00 19.85 16.74
C SER A 133 3.99 20.84 16.11
N THR A 134 4.51 20.53 14.92
CA THR A 134 5.51 21.36 14.22
C THR A 134 4.98 22.08 12.99
N GLN A 135 3.66 22.03 12.74
CA GLN A 135 3.09 22.47 11.47
C GLN A 135 3.21 23.99 11.24
N GLY A 136 3.24 24.36 9.97
CA GLY A 136 2.98 25.73 9.52
C GLY A 136 1.50 25.97 9.22
N PHE A 137 1.18 27.22 8.94
CA PHE A 137 -0.15 27.72 8.63
C PHE A 137 -0.20 28.20 7.18
N ARG A 138 -1.35 28.02 6.52
CA ARG A 138 -1.56 28.47 5.14
C ARG A 138 -2.72 29.45 5.06
N CYS A 139 -2.58 30.50 4.25
CA CYS A 139 -3.72 31.35 3.92
C CYS A 139 -4.63 30.68 2.89
N LYS A 140 -5.94 30.62 3.16
CA LYS A 140 -6.93 30.03 2.23
C LYS A 140 -7.05 30.81 0.92
N SER A 141 -6.84 32.13 0.95
CA SER A 141 -7.06 33.00 -0.22
C SER A 141 -5.85 33.09 -1.14
N CYS A 142 -4.62 33.19 -0.59
CA CYS A 142 -3.41 33.40 -1.40
C CYS A 142 -2.38 32.26 -1.32
N ASN A 143 -2.69 31.17 -0.61
CA ASN A 143 -1.83 29.99 -0.44
C ASN A 143 -0.42 30.25 0.16
N LYS A 144 -0.10 31.47 0.62
CA LYS A 144 1.15 31.74 1.33
C LYS A 144 1.26 30.91 2.61
N SER A 145 2.46 30.38 2.84
CA SER A 145 2.82 29.56 3.99
C SER A 145 3.51 30.41 5.07
N PHE A 146 3.17 30.14 6.32
CA PHE A 146 3.72 30.82 7.49
C PHE A 146 4.17 29.80 8.52
N ARG A 147 5.41 29.89 8.99
CA ARG A 147 5.93 29.00 10.04
C ARG A 147 5.21 29.20 11.38
N ARG A 148 4.73 30.42 11.67
CA ARG A 148 3.99 30.77 12.89
C ARG A 148 2.77 31.61 12.52
N LEU A 149 1.72 31.56 13.34
CA LEU A 149 0.57 32.45 13.19
C LEU A 149 1.01 33.91 13.37
N PRO A 150 0.74 34.80 12.41
CA PRO A 150 0.85 36.24 12.61
C PRO A 150 -0.04 36.70 13.77
N LEU A 151 0.46 37.60 14.61
CA LEU A 151 -0.27 38.09 15.79
C LEU A 151 -1.61 38.77 15.46
N ARG A 152 -1.76 39.31 14.23
CA ARG A 152 -3.02 39.88 13.75
C ARG A 152 -4.10 38.83 13.46
N GLY A 153 -3.80 37.53 13.52
CA GLY A 153 -4.72 36.42 13.24
C GLY A 153 -5.16 36.29 11.76
N LYS A 154 -4.74 37.21 10.89
CA LYS A 154 -5.07 37.26 9.46
C LYS A 154 -3.80 37.28 8.61
N CYS A 155 -3.93 36.89 7.34
CA CYS A 155 -2.84 36.98 6.39
C CYS A 155 -2.38 38.44 6.21
N PRO A 156 -1.08 38.76 6.38
CA PRO A 156 -0.58 40.13 6.25
C PRO A 156 -0.65 40.68 4.81
N PHE A 157 -0.81 39.82 3.80
CA PHE A 157 -0.80 40.21 2.38
C PHE A 157 -2.20 40.40 1.79
N CYS A 158 -3.18 39.60 2.21
CA CYS A 158 -4.53 39.61 1.61
C CYS A 158 -5.67 39.64 2.63
N ALA A 159 -5.36 39.78 3.93
CA ALA A 159 -6.31 39.73 5.05
C ALA A 159 -7.16 38.44 5.14
N GLY A 160 -6.88 37.42 4.31
CA GLY A 160 -7.60 36.15 4.31
C GLY A 160 -7.35 35.30 5.56
N ALA A 161 -8.25 34.35 5.80
CA ALA A 161 -8.18 33.43 6.93
C ALA A 161 -6.99 32.46 6.81
N LEU A 162 -6.35 32.19 7.94
CA LEU A 162 -5.28 31.21 8.06
C LEU A 162 -5.86 29.87 8.51
N THR A 163 -5.30 28.78 8.01
CA THR A 163 -5.76 27.42 8.27
C THR A 163 -4.60 26.52 8.63
N LEU A 164 -4.89 25.51 9.45
CA LEU A 164 -3.98 24.41 9.75
C LEU A 164 -3.70 23.59 8.49
N THR A 165 -2.53 22.99 8.43
CA THR A 165 -2.16 22.05 7.36
C THR A 165 -2.42 20.61 7.77
N VAL A 166 -2.33 20.32 9.06
CA VAL A 166 -2.70 19.04 9.67
C VAL A 166 -3.80 19.29 10.71
N TYR A 167 -4.88 18.54 10.61
CA TYR A 167 -6.03 18.65 11.51
C TYR A 167 -6.08 17.49 12.48
N ARG A 168 -6.71 17.70 13.65
CA ARG A 168 -6.92 16.69 14.69
C ARG A 168 -7.49 15.38 14.15
N GLY A 169 -8.53 15.46 13.30
CA GLY A 169 -9.15 14.27 12.73
C GLY A 169 -8.20 13.40 11.89
N GLY A 170 -7.13 13.97 11.34
CA GLY A 170 -6.10 13.21 10.64
C GLY A 170 -5.23 12.36 11.57
N ILE A 171 -5.06 12.80 12.82
CA ILE A 171 -4.31 12.08 13.86
C ILE A 171 -5.17 10.95 14.45
N GLU A 172 -6.45 11.25 14.73
CA GLU A 172 -7.36 10.32 15.42
C GLU A 172 -7.90 9.20 14.52
N LYS A 173 -7.86 9.39 13.20
CA LYS A 173 -8.47 8.51 12.19
C LYS A 173 -8.21 7.01 12.38
N TYR A 174 -7.02 6.65 12.87
CA TYR A 174 -6.60 5.24 12.99
C TYR A 174 -6.43 4.76 14.43
N LEU A 175 -6.74 5.57 15.44
CA LEU A 175 -6.61 5.16 16.84
C LEU A 175 -7.51 3.98 17.17
N ASP A 176 -8.77 4.04 16.74
CA ASP A 176 -9.75 2.98 17.02
C ASP A 176 -9.40 1.70 16.26
N ALA A 177 -9.04 1.82 14.97
CA ALA A 177 -8.61 0.68 14.17
C ALA A 177 -7.33 0.02 14.75
N ALA A 178 -6.37 0.83 15.22
CA ALA A 178 -5.17 0.32 15.87
C ALA A 178 -5.49 -0.38 17.20
N GLN A 179 -6.46 0.12 17.96
CA GLN A 179 -6.93 -0.52 19.20
C GLN A 179 -7.60 -1.87 18.91
N HIS A 180 -8.53 -1.90 17.96
CA HIS A 180 -9.20 -3.14 17.53
C HIS A 180 -8.19 -4.21 17.12
N LEU A 181 -7.16 -3.86 16.34
CA LEU A 181 -6.11 -4.82 15.97
C LEU A 181 -5.34 -5.40 17.15
N ILE A 182 -5.09 -4.58 18.18
CA ILE A 182 -4.37 -5.02 19.37
C ILE A 182 -5.22 -6.01 20.16
N ASP A 183 -6.50 -5.71 20.32
CA ASP A 183 -7.43 -6.47 21.14
C ASP A 183 -7.85 -7.78 20.44
N ASP A 184 -8.21 -7.71 19.16
CA ASP A 184 -8.73 -8.86 18.39
C ASP A 184 -7.65 -9.93 18.12
N TYR A 185 -6.37 -9.52 17.99
CA TYR A 185 -5.25 -10.43 17.70
C TYR A 185 -4.31 -10.65 18.89
N ASP A 186 -4.70 -10.23 20.09
CA ASP A 186 -3.89 -10.34 21.31
C ASP A 186 -2.42 -9.93 21.08
N LEU A 187 -2.22 -8.70 20.58
CA LEU A 187 -0.88 -8.21 20.28
C LEU A 187 -0.12 -7.84 21.57
N PRO A 188 1.23 -7.87 21.56
CA PRO A 188 2.01 -7.62 22.77
C PRO A 188 1.63 -6.33 23.50
N ALA A 189 1.55 -6.39 24.83
CA ALA A 189 1.11 -5.28 25.70
C ALA A 189 1.86 -3.95 25.48
N TYR A 190 3.09 -4.00 24.97
CA TYR A 190 3.84 -2.82 24.53
C TYR A 190 3.03 -1.92 23.57
N TYR A 191 2.29 -2.51 22.62
CA TYR A 191 1.51 -1.74 21.66
C TYR A 191 0.29 -1.08 22.31
N THR A 192 -0.36 -1.77 23.25
CA THR A 192 -1.45 -1.22 24.07
C THR A 192 -0.97 -0.02 24.87
N GLN A 193 0.17 -0.16 25.56
CA GLN A 193 0.78 0.92 26.34
C GLN A 193 1.15 2.11 25.44
N ARG A 194 1.79 1.84 24.30
CA ARG A 194 2.17 2.88 23.35
C ARG A 194 0.98 3.64 22.78
N LEU A 195 -0.11 2.94 22.44
CA LEU A 195 -1.33 3.58 21.95
C LEU A 195 -1.99 4.41 23.06
N THR A 196 -1.96 3.93 24.30
CA THR A 196 -2.47 4.65 25.47
C THR A 196 -1.70 5.95 25.71
N LEU A 197 -0.37 5.93 25.62
CA LEU A 197 0.46 7.14 25.73
C LEU A 197 0.11 8.16 24.63
N ILE A 198 -0.04 7.71 23.39
CA ILE A 198 -0.44 8.58 22.28
C ILE A 198 -1.83 9.18 22.52
N LYS A 199 -2.80 8.38 22.97
CA LYS A 199 -4.15 8.87 23.31
C LYS A 199 -4.10 9.93 24.41
N ALA A 200 -3.28 9.72 25.44
CA ALA A 200 -3.07 10.69 26.52
C ALA A 200 -2.42 11.99 26.03
N GLU A 201 -1.44 11.90 25.13
CA GLU A 201 -0.79 13.07 24.53
C GLU A 201 -1.78 13.88 23.67
N ILE A 202 -2.58 13.19 22.84
CA ILE A 202 -3.65 13.82 22.05
C ILE A 202 -4.66 14.50 22.99
N ALA A 203 -5.11 13.83 24.04
CA ALA A 203 -6.02 14.41 25.02
C ALA A 203 -5.42 15.67 25.65
N SER A 204 -4.16 15.62 26.11
CA SER A 204 -3.48 16.77 26.71
C SER A 204 -3.28 17.94 25.72
N MET A 205 -3.05 17.68 24.44
CA MET A 205 -2.84 18.72 23.44
C MET A 205 -4.12 19.45 23.03
N PHE A 206 -5.26 18.74 23.04
CA PHE A 206 -6.53 19.26 22.53
C PHE A 206 -7.54 19.59 23.63
N ASP A 207 -7.27 19.24 24.88
CA ASP A 207 -8.14 19.60 25.98
C ASP A 207 -8.03 21.10 26.28
N ASN A 208 -9.07 21.83 25.92
CA ASN A 208 -9.13 23.29 26.04
C ASN A 208 -9.90 23.72 27.30
N GLY A 209 -10.20 22.81 28.24
CA GLY A 209 -10.98 23.11 29.45
C GLY A 209 -12.40 23.62 29.17
N LYS A 210 -12.87 23.54 27.92
CA LYS A 210 -14.24 23.91 27.54
C LYS A 210 -15.18 22.76 27.90
N PRO A 211 -16.36 23.03 28.47
CA PRO A 211 -17.31 21.98 28.80
C PRO A 211 -17.65 21.19 27.53
N LYS A 212 -17.36 19.89 27.55
CA LYS A 212 -17.77 18.97 26.49
C LYS A 212 -19.26 18.74 26.62
N GLN A 213 -19.95 18.65 25.49
CA GLN A 213 -21.34 18.21 25.45
C GLN A 213 -21.40 16.78 25.99
N ILE A 214 -22.02 16.61 27.16
CA ILE A 214 -22.21 15.33 27.83
C ILE A 214 -23.35 14.58 27.11
N SER A 215 -23.19 13.28 26.89
CA SER A 215 -24.28 12.46 26.36
C SER A 215 -25.29 12.21 27.47
N LEU A 216 -26.58 12.21 27.15
CA LEU A 216 -27.63 11.81 28.11
C LEU A 216 -27.48 10.36 28.57
N LEU A 217 -26.77 9.53 27.81
CA LEU A 217 -26.48 8.13 28.14
C LEU A 217 -25.36 7.97 29.18
N ASP A 218 -24.59 9.03 29.46
CA ASP A 218 -23.52 8.98 30.47
C ASP A 218 -24.07 9.05 31.92
N PHE A 219 -25.39 9.23 32.07
CA PHE A 219 -26.10 9.35 33.35
C PHE A 219 -27.03 8.17 33.67
N SER A 220 -27.07 7.14 32.82
CA SER A 220 -27.84 5.89 33.00
C SER A 220 -26.92 4.73 33.31
#